data_AF-A0A9P7DG27-F1
#
_entry.id   AF-A0A9P7DG27-F1
#
_cell.length_a   1.000
_cell.length_b   1.000
_cell.length_c   1.000
_cell.angle_alpha   90.00
_cell.angle_beta   90.00
_cell.angle_gamma   90.00
#
_symmetry.space_group_name_H-M   'P 1'
#
loop_
_entity.id
_entity.type
_entity.pdbx_description
1 polymer ?
#
loop_
_entity_poly.entity_id
_entity_poly.type
_entity_poly.pdbx_seq_one_letter_code
_entity_poly.pdbx_strand_id
1 'polypeptide(L)'
;MPKCLDLSRLPKAPGLRSINRCNVTPGSPLPLLFPGTAPYNRARIVDPTHPATRWKAHAFPHFSCPAFMLRAVPKGALLRPEFERRLPQIERSAMVPRGERKDGSKKLDMSIVFMISKKKTNKRAVVRNRIAMRIRSAFELIVTRGADAEPKENVEDRHLGKKSMFICLSSHMDKDWTYVMSPSLLSYRMPLPDLIQHLRAGLESIRAQSMKLD
;
A
#
# COMPACT_ATOMS: atom_id res chain seq x y z
N MET A 1 5.00 22.77 6.86
CA MET A 1 5.93 21.78 6.27
C MET A 1 6.83 22.53 5.31
N PRO A 2 8.17 22.37 5.38
CA PRO A 2 9.04 22.96 4.37
C PRO A 2 8.62 22.41 2.99
N LYS A 3 8.48 23.30 2.00
CA LYS A 3 8.13 22.93 0.63
C LYS A 3 9.34 22.21 0.03
N CYS A 4 9.25 20.90 -0.21
CA CYS A 4 10.25 20.18 -0.99
C CYS A 4 10.17 20.67 -2.44
N LEU A 5 11.10 21.55 -2.83
CA LEU A 5 11.12 22.17 -4.16
C LEU A 5 11.22 21.14 -5.28
N ASP A 6 11.93 20.03 -5.06
CA ASP A 6 12.16 19.00 -6.08
C ASP A 6 10.88 18.24 -6.45
N LEU A 7 10.05 17.91 -5.45
CA LEU A 7 8.77 17.22 -5.66
C LEU A 7 7.65 18.14 -6.17
N SER A 8 7.83 19.46 -6.03
CA SER A 8 6.87 20.45 -6.53
C SER A 8 6.89 20.58 -8.05
N ARG A 9 7.98 20.15 -8.70
CA ARG A 9 8.18 20.19 -10.16
C ARG A 9 7.68 18.94 -10.89
N LEU A 10 7.07 17.98 -10.17
CA LEU A 10 6.53 16.78 -10.80
C LEU A 10 5.38 17.15 -11.76
N PRO A 11 5.36 16.57 -12.98
CA PRO A 11 4.29 16.82 -13.93
C PRO A 11 2.94 16.37 -13.36
N LYS A 12 1.86 16.98 -13.85
CA LYS A 12 0.50 16.55 -13.51
C LYS A 12 0.32 15.08 -13.92
N ALA A 13 -0.42 14.32 -13.11
CA ALA A 13 -0.66 12.91 -13.38
C ALA A 13 -1.40 12.73 -14.72
N PRO A 14 -0.85 11.95 -15.67
CA PRO A 14 -1.36 11.88 -17.05
C PRO A 14 -2.70 11.13 -17.14
N GLY A 15 -2.96 10.20 -16.22
CA GLY A 15 -4.17 9.39 -16.20
C GLY A 15 -4.66 9.14 -14.79
N LEU A 16 -3.90 8.36 -14.01
CA LEU A 16 -4.28 8.00 -12.65
C LEU A 16 -4.20 9.19 -11.69
N ARG A 17 -5.33 9.62 -11.12
CA ARG A 17 -5.42 10.81 -10.26
C ARG A 17 -5.29 10.53 -8.78
N SER A 18 -5.71 9.36 -8.31
CA SER A 18 -5.73 9.06 -6.88
C SER A 18 -5.77 7.55 -6.61
N ILE A 19 -5.47 7.17 -5.37
CA ILE A 19 -5.59 5.80 -4.89
C ILE A 19 -6.86 5.69 -4.05
N ASN A 20 -7.76 4.76 -4.41
CA ASN A 20 -8.85 4.37 -3.53
C ASN A 20 -8.33 3.32 -2.54
N ARG A 21 -8.60 3.57 -1.25
CA ARG A 21 -8.17 2.73 -0.13
C ARG A 21 -9.35 2.24 0.70
N CYS A 22 -10.54 2.78 0.45
CA CYS A 22 -11.75 2.48 1.21
C CYS A 22 -12.41 1.21 0.66
N ASN A 23 -12.71 0.27 1.55
CA ASN A 23 -13.38 -1.00 1.23
C ASN A 23 -12.64 -1.87 0.18
N VAL A 24 -11.32 -1.70 0.04
CA VAL A 24 -10.48 -2.45 -0.91
C VAL A 24 -9.91 -3.74 -0.29
N THR A 25 -9.87 -3.84 1.05
CA THR A 25 -9.25 -4.95 1.77
C THR A 25 -10.33 -5.92 2.25
N PRO A 26 -10.43 -7.15 1.70
CA PRO A 26 -11.51 -8.08 2.03
C PRO A 26 -11.37 -8.75 3.40
N GLY A 27 -10.22 -8.60 4.05
CA GLY A 27 -9.94 -9.19 5.36
C GLY A 27 -8.80 -8.49 6.10
N SER A 28 -8.34 -9.12 7.18
CA SER A 28 -7.22 -8.68 7.99
C SER A 28 -5.99 -9.54 7.72
N PRO A 29 -4.84 -8.94 7.37
CA PRO A 29 -3.56 -9.65 7.26
C PRO A 29 -2.89 -9.88 8.63
N LEU A 30 -3.41 -9.27 9.70
CA LEU A 30 -2.71 -9.20 10.98
C LEU A 30 -2.54 -10.55 11.67
N PRO A 31 -3.57 -11.41 11.79
CA PRO A 31 -3.40 -12.70 12.45
C PRO A 31 -2.44 -13.62 11.69
N LEU A 32 -2.31 -13.43 10.37
CA LEU A 32 -1.40 -14.19 9.52
C LEU A 32 0.06 -13.74 9.72
N LEU A 33 0.31 -12.42 9.75
CA LEU A 33 1.67 -11.88 9.84
C LEU A 33 2.19 -11.78 11.27
N PHE A 34 1.30 -11.61 12.25
CA PHE A 34 1.63 -11.35 13.64
C PHE A 34 0.77 -12.23 14.55
N PRO A 35 1.25 -13.46 14.85
CA PRO A 35 0.60 -14.35 15.79
C PRO A 35 0.34 -13.65 17.13
N GLY A 36 -0.86 -13.84 17.70
CA GLY A 36 -1.29 -13.23 18.96
C GLY A 36 -2.03 -11.89 18.84
N THR A 37 -2.16 -11.30 17.64
CA THR A 37 -2.99 -10.09 17.44
C THR A 37 -4.49 -10.40 17.39
N ALA A 38 -4.85 -11.58 16.88
CA ALA A 38 -6.20 -12.14 16.85
C ALA A 38 -6.10 -13.66 16.61
N PRO A 39 -7.14 -14.43 16.94
CA PRO A 39 -7.15 -15.88 16.69
C PRO A 39 -7.07 -16.17 15.20
N TYR A 40 -6.16 -17.07 14.83
CA TYR A 40 -6.02 -17.55 13.46
C TYR A 40 -7.01 -18.70 13.23
N ASN A 41 -8.01 -18.48 12.38
CA ASN A 41 -9.00 -19.51 12.04
C ASN A 41 -9.05 -19.71 10.52
N ARG A 42 -8.60 -20.90 10.06
CA ARG A 42 -8.56 -21.27 8.63
C ARG A 42 -9.94 -21.23 7.95
N ALA A 43 -11.01 -21.51 8.68
CA ALA A 43 -12.38 -21.45 8.14
C ALA A 43 -12.80 -20.03 7.72
N ARG A 44 -12.04 -19.01 8.14
CA ARG A 44 -12.34 -17.59 7.92
C ARG A 44 -11.43 -16.96 6.87
N ILE A 45 -10.62 -17.75 6.17
CA ILE A 45 -9.82 -17.31 5.04
C ILE A 45 -10.76 -16.79 3.93
N VAL A 46 -10.38 -15.70 3.26
CA VAL A 46 -11.19 -15.06 2.21
C VAL A 46 -11.42 -16.03 1.05
N ASP A 47 -10.35 -16.65 0.57
CA ASP A 47 -10.34 -17.67 -0.47
C ASP A 47 -9.49 -18.88 -0.03
N PRO A 48 -10.11 -19.96 0.47
CA PRO A 48 -9.41 -21.15 0.93
C PRO A 48 -8.63 -21.90 -0.17
N THR A 49 -8.99 -21.74 -1.45
CA THR A 49 -8.33 -22.47 -2.55
C THR A 49 -7.07 -21.75 -3.05
N HIS A 50 -6.87 -20.50 -2.64
CA HIS A 50 -5.73 -19.68 -3.05
C HIS A 50 -4.40 -20.32 -2.61
N PRO A 51 -3.37 -20.44 -3.48
CA PRO A 51 -2.11 -21.14 -3.18
C PRO A 51 -1.37 -20.56 -1.97
N ALA A 52 -1.41 -19.23 -1.83
CA ALA A 52 -0.79 -18.51 -0.71
C ALA A 52 -1.36 -18.81 0.68
N THR A 53 -2.49 -19.53 0.79
CA THR A 53 -3.02 -20.00 2.09
C THR A 53 -2.12 -21.04 2.76
N ARG A 54 -1.30 -21.75 1.97
CA ARG A 54 -0.34 -22.76 2.44
C ARG A 54 0.97 -22.15 2.93
N TRP A 55 1.21 -20.87 2.62
CA TRP A 55 2.48 -20.23 2.92
C TRP A 55 2.58 -19.83 4.39
N LYS A 56 3.80 -19.91 4.93
CA LYS A 56 4.13 -19.37 6.25
C LYS A 56 4.33 -17.85 6.16
N ALA A 57 4.14 -17.15 7.27
CA ALA A 57 4.20 -15.68 7.35
C ALA A 57 5.52 -15.06 6.82
N HIS A 58 6.63 -15.79 6.87
CA HIS A 58 7.94 -15.34 6.37
C HIS A 58 8.17 -15.58 4.88
N ALA A 59 7.37 -16.46 4.25
CA ALA A 59 7.46 -16.73 2.82
C ALA A 59 6.81 -15.63 1.98
N PHE A 60 6.00 -14.76 2.61
CA PHE A 60 5.43 -13.60 1.93
C PHE A 60 6.51 -12.59 1.53
N PRO A 61 6.36 -11.96 0.34
CA PRO A 61 7.23 -10.89 -0.10
C PRO A 61 7.36 -9.79 0.95
N HIS A 62 8.59 -9.42 1.26
CA HIS A 62 8.85 -8.37 2.22
C HIS A 62 10.10 -7.56 1.90
N PHE A 63 10.10 -6.32 2.37
CA PHE A 63 11.21 -5.41 2.31
C PHE A 63 11.38 -4.75 3.67
N SER A 64 12.63 -4.56 4.09
CA SER A 64 12.94 -3.92 5.37
C SER A 64 14.06 -2.91 5.18
N CYS A 65 13.84 -1.71 5.70
CA CYS A 65 14.85 -0.67 5.83
C CYS A 65 14.77 -0.05 7.24
N PRO A 66 15.74 0.78 7.66
CA PRO A 66 15.69 1.43 8.97
C PRO A 66 14.43 2.26 9.20
N ALA A 67 13.84 2.83 8.14
CA ALA A 67 12.64 3.64 8.22
C ALA A 67 11.36 2.83 8.40
N PHE A 68 11.23 1.67 7.76
CA PHE A 68 10.00 0.87 7.79
C PHE A 68 10.24 -0.57 7.33
N MET A 69 9.28 -1.44 7.66
CA MET A 69 9.12 -2.74 7.04
C MET A 69 7.84 -2.75 6.21
N LEU A 70 7.92 -3.26 4.98
CA LEU A 70 6.81 -3.43 4.06
C LEU A 70 6.66 -4.92 3.75
N ARG A 71 5.43 -5.43 3.84
CA ARG A 71 5.09 -6.81 3.46
C ARG A 71 3.94 -6.81 2.48
N ALA A 72 3.87 -7.77 1.58
CA ALA A 72 2.73 -7.96 0.70
C ALA A 72 2.09 -9.31 0.97
N VAL A 73 0.77 -9.32 1.16
CA VAL A 73 -0.02 -10.53 1.39
C VAL A 73 -1.14 -10.60 0.35
N PRO A 74 -1.33 -11.74 -0.35
CA PRO A 74 -2.43 -11.89 -1.30
C PRO A 74 -3.79 -11.76 -0.59
N LYS A 75 -4.73 -11.08 -1.23
CA LYS A 75 -6.08 -10.82 -0.70
C LYS A 75 -6.84 -12.11 -0.38
N GLY A 76 -6.62 -13.18 -1.16
CA GLY A 76 -7.22 -14.49 -0.93
C GLY A 76 -6.77 -15.15 0.40
N ALA A 77 -5.53 -14.90 0.82
CA ALA A 77 -4.96 -15.45 2.06
C ALA A 77 -5.33 -14.64 3.32
N LEU A 78 -6.06 -13.53 3.18
CA LEU A 78 -6.50 -12.72 4.33
C LEU A 78 -7.58 -13.43 5.14
N LEU A 79 -7.70 -13.06 6.41
CA LEU A 79 -8.73 -13.58 7.30
C LEU A 79 -9.88 -12.59 7.41
N ARG A 80 -11.11 -13.03 7.18
CA ARG A 80 -12.30 -12.21 7.41
C ARG A 80 -12.34 -11.79 8.89
N PRO A 81 -12.71 -10.54 9.23
CA PRO A 81 -12.77 -10.09 10.63
C PRO A 81 -13.88 -10.81 11.39
N GLU A 82 -13.66 -11.23 12.66
CA GLU A 82 -14.63 -12.03 13.47
C GLU A 82 -16.01 -11.41 13.52
N PHE A 83 -16.03 -10.10 13.69
CA PHE A 83 -17.23 -9.30 13.54
C PHE A 83 -17.18 -8.66 12.16
N GLU A 84 -18.18 -8.94 11.34
CA GLU A 84 -18.56 -7.97 10.31
C GLU A 84 -18.72 -6.65 11.04
N ARG A 85 -17.93 -5.64 10.69
CA ARG A 85 -18.22 -4.29 11.18
C ARG A 85 -19.63 -4.01 10.70
N ARG A 86 -20.60 -4.02 11.60
CA ARG A 86 -21.91 -3.41 11.37
C ARG A 86 -21.58 -1.95 11.04
N LEU A 87 -21.46 -1.65 9.75
CA LEU A 87 -21.59 -0.28 9.29
C LEU A 87 -22.93 0.18 9.88
N PRO A 88 -23.00 1.36 10.53
CA PRO A 88 -24.26 1.90 10.99
C PRO A 88 -25.27 1.77 9.85
N GLN A 89 -26.43 1.18 10.14
CA GLN A 89 -27.48 0.85 9.18
C GLN A 89 -28.00 2.06 8.37
N ILE A 90 -27.53 3.27 8.67
CA ILE A 90 -27.91 4.55 8.08
C ILE A 90 -27.58 4.63 6.57
N GLU A 91 -26.71 3.77 6.02
CA GLU A 91 -26.39 3.81 4.57
C GLU A 91 -26.98 2.64 3.75
N ARG A 92 -27.87 1.81 4.31
CA ARG A 92 -28.55 0.77 3.52
C ARG A 92 -29.73 1.30 2.67
N SER A 93 -30.16 2.54 2.87
CA SER A 93 -31.31 3.13 2.16
C SER A 93 -30.97 4.26 1.17
N ALA A 94 -29.69 4.46 0.83
CA ALA A 94 -29.28 5.38 -0.25
C ALA A 94 -28.31 4.73 -1.25
N MET A 95 -28.26 3.39 -1.31
CA MET A 95 -27.68 2.68 -2.44
C MET A 95 -28.61 2.84 -3.64
N VAL A 96 -28.54 4.02 -4.26
CA VAL A 96 -28.64 4.14 -5.71
C VAL A 96 -27.91 2.92 -6.28
N PRO A 97 -28.51 2.13 -7.20
CA PRO A 97 -27.78 1.09 -7.90
C PRO A 97 -26.50 1.76 -8.34
N ARG A 98 -25.35 1.27 -7.88
CA ARG A 98 -24.05 1.85 -8.24
C ARG A 98 -23.84 1.47 -9.70
N GLY A 99 -24.66 2.06 -10.58
CA GLY A 99 -24.54 2.02 -12.00
C GLY A 99 -23.09 2.35 -12.26
N GLU A 100 -22.52 1.58 -13.17
CA GLU A 100 -21.37 1.92 -13.96
C GLU A 100 -21.17 3.44 -13.91
N ARG A 101 -20.27 3.89 -13.02
CA ARG A 101 -19.93 5.31 -12.98
C ARG A 101 -19.31 5.54 -14.34
N LYS A 102 -20.08 6.14 -15.25
CA LYS A 102 -19.71 6.54 -16.61
C LYS A 102 -18.66 7.66 -16.58
N ASP A 103 -17.62 7.46 -15.78
CA ASP A 103 -16.45 8.29 -15.64
C ASP A 103 -15.28 7.31 -15.61
N GLY A 104 -14.56 7.18 -16.73
CA GLY A 104 -13.39 6.32 -16.87
C GLY A 104 -12.43 6.49 -15.68
N SER A 105 -12.57 5.63 -14.68
CA SER A 105 -12.22 5.98 -13.31
C SER A 105 -10.71 6.03 -13.15
N LYS A 106 -10.17 7.25 -13.09
CA LYS A 106 -8.76 7.59 -12.85
C LYS A 106 -8.31 7.24 -11.43
N LYS A 107 -8.78 6.14 -10.84
CA LYS A 107 -8.49 5.70 -9.47
C LYS A 107 -7.99 4.26 -9.45
N LEU A 108 -6.95 4.02 -8.65
CA LEU A 108 -6.36 2.70 -8.46
C LEU A 108 -6.79 2.20 -7.09
N ASP A 109 -7.43 1.04 -7.06
CA ASP A 109 -7.73 0.36 -5.81
C ASP A 109 -6.45 -0.29 -5.29
N MET A 110 -5.96 0.18 -4.13
CA MET A 110 -4.76 -0.36 -3.49
C MET A 110 -5.02 -0.52 -1.99
N SER A 111 -4.74 -1.73 -1.47
CA SER A 111 -4.86 -2.00 -0.04
C SER A 111 -3.55 -1.75 0.68
N ILE A 112 -3.56 -0.78 1.62
CA ILE A 112 -2.42 -0.51 2.50
C ILE A 112 -2.92 -0.46 3.96
N VAL A 113 -2.39 -1.35 4.79
CA VAL A 113 -2.67 -1.45 6.23
C VAL A 113 -1.44 -1.00 7.01
N PHE A 114 -1.65 -0.14 8.02
CA PHE A 114 -0.57 0.41 8.85
C PHE A 114 -0.55 -0.23 10.23
N MET A 115 0.60 -0.81 10.59
CA MET A 115 0.90 -1.38 11.90
C MET A 115 1.90 -0.48 12.64
N ILE A 116 1.38 0.58 13.26
CA ILE A 116 2.19 1.61 13.92
C ILE A 116 2.24 1.35 15.44
N SER A 117 3.34 0.76 15.90
CA SER A 117 3.54 0.46 17.31
C SER A 117 3.84 1.71 18.14
N LYS A 118 3.17 1.84 19.29
CA LYS A 118 3.48 2.86 20.32
C LYS A 118 4.94 2.81 20.76
N LYS A 119 5.49 1.59 20.92
CA LYS A 119 6.87 1.35 21.39
C LYS A 119 7.92 1.74 20.34
N LYS A 120 7.67 1.43 19.06
CA LYS A 120 8.63 1.69 17.96
C LYS A 120 8.59 3.13 17.41
N THR A 121 7.51 3.88 17.66
CA THR A 121 7.31 5.22 17.08
C THR A 121 7.17 6.29 18.17
N ASN A 122 5.95 6.51 18.65
CA ASN A 122 5.67 7.48 19.71
C ASN A 122 4.32 7.15 20.40
N LYS A 123 4.22 7.50 21.69
CA LYS A 123 3.00 7.38 22.48
C LYS A 123 1.86 8.25 21.93
N ARG A 124 2.18 9.45 21.41
CA ARG A 124 1.20 10.42 20.87
C ARG A 124 0.59 9.92 19.57
N ALA A 125 -0.74 9.82 19.54
CA ALA A 125 -1.50 9.38 18.36
C ALA A 125 -1.28 10.31 17.14
N VAL A 126 -1.15 11.62 17.37
CA VAL A 126 -0.92 12.62 16.30
C VAL A 126 0.36 12.31 15.50
N VAL A 127 1.43 11.91 16.18
CA VAL A 127 2.69 11.52 15.51
C VAL A 127 2.48 10.27 14.67
N ARG A 128 1.80 9.25 15.20
CA ARG A 128 1.48 8.01 14.45
C ARG A 128 0.62 8.30 13.22
N ASN A 129 -0.40 9.14 13.35
CA ASN A 129 -1.25 9.56 12.24
C ASN A 129 -0.44 10.33 11.18
N ARG A 130 0.46 11.22 11.61
CA ARG A 130 1.31 11.99 10.69
C ARG A 130 2.28 11.09 9.92
N ILE A 131 2.83 10.05 10.55
CA ILE A 131 3.63 9.02 9.87
C ILE A 131 2.80 8.32 8.78
N ALA A 132 1.60 7.82 9.14
CA ALA A 132 0.72 7.17 8.18
C ALA A 132 0.37 8.08 7.00
N MET A 133 0.05 9.34 7.26
CA MET A 133 -0.26 10.33 6.23
C MET A 133 0.94 10.61 5.33
N ARG A 134 2.14 10.79 5.88
CA ARG A 134 3.37 11.02 5.10
C ARG A 134 3.65 9.87 4.15
N ILE A 135 3.57 8.63 4.64
CA ILE A 135 3.77 7.43 3.82
C ILE A 135 2.67 7.31 2.75
N ARG A 136 1.41 7.56 3.10
CA ARG A 136 0.29 7.57 2.12
C ARG A 136 0.51 8.58 0.99
N SER A 137 0.99 9.78 1.32
CA SER A 137 1.31 10.80 0.33
C SER A 137 2.48 10.38 -0.55
N ALA A 138 3.52 9.76 0.02
CA ALA A 138 4.64 9.24 -0.76
C ALA A 138 4.21 8.13 -1.73
N PHE A 139 3.40 7.17 -1.28
CA PHE A 139 2.79 6.15 -2.15
C PHE A 139 1.98 6.77 -3.28
N GLU A 140 1.15 7.77 -2.97
CA GLU A 140 0.35 8.45 -3.97
C GLU A 140 1.22 9.15 -5.01
N LEU A 141 2.32 9.79 -4.61
CA LEU A 141 3.28 10.41 -5.53
C LEU A 141 3.98 9.37 -6.43
N ILE A 142 4.38 8.23 -5.87
CA ILE A 142 5.02 7.14 -6.64
C ILE A 142 4.03 6.59 -7.68
N VAL A 143 2.83 6.22 -7.24
CA VAL A 143 1.85 5.52 -8.07
C VAL A 143 1.18 6.45 -9.09
N THR A 144 0.87 7.69 -8.73
CA THR A 144 0.16 8.64 -9.62
C THR A 144 1.07 9.54 -10.44
N ARG A 145 2.33 9.75 -10.03
CA ARG A 145 3.26 10.63 -10.75
C ARG A 145 4.57 9.96 -11.15
N GLY A 146 4.77 8.69 -10.79
CA GLY A 146 6.03 8.01 -11.04
C GLY A 146 7.20 8.70 -10.35
N ALA A 147 6.94 9.30 -9.18
CA ALA A 147 7.92 10.10 -8.47
C ALA A 147 9.23 9.31 -8.27
N ASP A 148 10.32 9.94 -8.68
CA ASP A 148 11.68 9.49 -8.45
C ASP A 148 12.43 10.69 -7.85
N ALA A 149 13.23 10.43 -6.83
CA ALA A 149 13.92 11.48 -6.08
C ALA A 149 15.34 11.74 -6.61
N GLU A 150 15.89 10.86 -7.45
CA GLU A 150 17.19 11.09 -8.08
C GLU A 150 17.08 12.03 -9.29
N PRO A 151 17.90 13.09 -9.38
CA PRO A 151 18.00 13.91 -10.57
C PRO A 151 18.76 13.14 -11.66
N LYS A 152 18.06 12.32 -12.45
CA LYS A 152 18.66 11.77 -13.67
C LYS A 152 18.85 12.91 -14.68
N GLU A 153 20.11 13.23 -14.98
CA GLU A 153 20.54 14.30 -15.90
C GLU A 153 20.06 14.07 -17.34
N ASN A 154 19.79 12.82 -17.74
CA ASN A 154 19.36 12.50 -19.09
C ASN A 154 17.83 12.60 -19.23
N VAL A 155 17.38 13.58 -20.01
CA VAL A 155 15.95 13.90 -20.25
C VAL A 155 15.23 12.82 -21.08
N GLU A 156 15.97 12.01 -21.84
CA GLU A 156 15.39 11.00 -22.74
C GLU A 156 15.10 9.67 -22.02
N ASP A 157 15.97 9.21 -21.11
CA ASP A 157 15.71 8.02 -20.26
C ASP A 157 14.59 8.24 -19.23
N ARG A 158 14.17 9.48 -19.02
CA ARG A 158 13.01 9.81 -18.17
C ARG A 158 11.71 9.21 -18.70
N HIS A 159 11.60 8.84 -19.97
CA HIS A 159 10.32 8.40 -20.53
C HIS A 159 10.19 6.86 -20.61
N LEU A 160 11.28 6.14 -20.84
CA LEU A 160 11.26 4.67 -20.98
C LEU A 160 11.19 3.96 -19.61
N GLY A 161 12.00 4.38 -18.64
CA GLY A 161 11.98 3.82 -17.29
C GLY A 161 10.75 4.23 -16.46
N LYS A 162 10.18 5.42 -16.71
CA LYS A 162 8.97 5.92 -16.02
C LYS A 162 7.67 5.32 -16.52
N LYS A 163 7.56 4.96 -17.82
CA LYS A 163 6.38 4.23 -18.34
C LYS A 163 6.29 2.83 -17.76
N SER A 164 7.40 2.11 -17.63
CA SER A 164 7.42 0.71 -17.19
C SER A 164 6.84 0.48 -15.79
N MET A 165 7.22 1.28 -14.78
CA MET A 165 6.70 1.07 -13.42
C MET A 165 5.25 1.56 -13.25
N PHE A 166 4.87 2.66 -13.91
CA PHE A 166 3.52 3.20 -13.89
C PHE A 166 2.52 2.24 -14.54
N ILE A 167 2.92 1.59 -15.64
CA ILE A 167 2.14 0.56 -16.32
C ILE A 167 2.11 -0.74 -15.49
N CYS A 168 3.22 -1.14 -14.86
CA CYS A 168 3.25 -2.41 -14.09
C CYS A 168 2.59 -2.39 -12.72
N LEU A 169 2.67 -1.31 -11.93
CA LEU A 169 1.88 -1.16 -10.70
C LEU A 169 0.37 -1.17 -11.04
N SER A 170 0.01 -0.54 -12.17
CA SER A 170 -1.39 -0.50 -12.63
C SER A 170 -1.93 -1.80 -13.23
N SER A 171 -1.05 -2.74 -13.63
CA SER A 171 -1.43 -3.88 -14.49
C SER A 171 -2.09 -5.03 -13.75
N HIS A 172 -1.53 -5.54 -12.63
CA HIS A 172 -2.16 -6.66 -11.89
C HIS A 172 -1.75 -6.77 -10.41
N MET A 173 -0.48 -6.48 -10.08
CA MET A 173 0.04 -6.70 -8.73
C MET A 173 -0.64 -5.90 -7.61
N ASP A 174 -1.08 -4.66 -7.86
CA ASP A 174 -1.69 -3.85 -6.78
C ASP A 174 -3.13 -4.26 -6.45
N LYS A 175 -3.82 -4.95 -7.37
CA LYS A 175 -5.23 -5.31 -7.20
C LYS A 175 -5.43 -6.53 -6.31
N ASP A 176 -4.52 -7.49 -6.34
CA ASP A 176 -4.67 -8.77 -5.62
C ASP A 176 -3.84 -8.85 -4.33
N TRP A 177 -3.05 -7.82 -4.05
CA TRP A 177 -2.20 -7.78 -2.87
C TRP A 177 -2.65 -6.75 -1.84
N THR A 178 -2.33 -7.03 -0.58
CA THR A 178 -2.51 -6.15 0.57
C THR A 178 -1.16 -5.86 1.18
N TYR A 179 -0.78 -4.59 1.13
CA TYR A 179 0.48 -4.12 1.67
C TYR A 179 0.33 -3.83 3.16
N VAL A 180 1.22 -4.39 3.97
CA VAL A 180 1.28 -4.17 5.42
C VAL A 180 2.55 -3.41 5.76
N MET A 181 2.38 -2.22 6.29
CA MET A 181 3.46 -1.28 6.58
C MET A 181 3.67 -1.18 8.09
N SER A 182 4.88 -1.47 8.57
CA SER A 182 5.30 -1.23 9.95
C SER A 182 6.40 -0.17 9.99
N PRO A 183 6.04 1.11 10.17
CA PRO A 183 7.01 2.20 10.18
C PRO A 183 7.72 2.34 11.54
N SER A 184 8.94 2.88 11.50
CA SER A 184 9.71 3.33 12.67
C SER A 184 9.60 4.85 12.86
N LEU A 185 10.14 5.37 13.95
CA LEU A 185 10.21 6.83 14.16
C LEU A 185 11.07 7.52 13.08
N LEU A 186 12.00 6.81 12.43
CA LEU A 186 12.82 7.39 11.36
C LEU A 186 11.98 7.79 10.16
N SER A 187 10.91 7.06 9.83
CA SER A 187 9.94 7.46 8.79
C SER A 187 9.33 8.86 9.03
N TYR A 188 9.26 9.31 10.29
CA TYR A 188 8.76 10.64 10.62
C TYR A 188 9.78 11.75 10.34
N ARG A 189 11.06 11.46 10.61
CA ARG A 189 12.17 12.43 10.56
C ARG A 189 12.84 12.48 9.18
N MET A 190 12.78 11.38 8.44
CA MET A 190 13.39 11.21 7.12
C MET A 190 12.80 12.21 6.11
N PRO A 191 13.63 12.91 5.30
CA PRO A 191 13.17 13.71 4.17
C PRO A 191 12.20 12.96 3.25
N LEU A 192 11.25 13.69 2.66
CA LEU A 192 10.26 13.06 1.78
C LEU A 192 10.89 12.43 0.52
N PRO A 193 11.92 13.04 -0.11
CA PRO A 193 12.64 12.41 -1.22
C PRO A 193 13.24 11.05 -0.84
N ASP A 194 14.01 10.98 0.24
CA ASP A 194 14.63 9.75 0.73
C ASP A 194 13.57 8.68 1.04
N LEU A 195 12.45 9.08 1.65
CA LEU A 195 11.33 8.18 1.95
C LEU A 195 10.74 7.60 0.65
N ILE A 196 10.61 8.41 -0.40
CA ILE A 196 10.14 7.98 -1.72
C ILE A 196 11.11 6.97 -2.34
N GLN A 197 12.42 7.19 -2.25
CA GLN A 197 13.43 6.25 -2.75
C GLN A 197 13.33 4.88 -2.08
N HIS A 198 13.30 4.87 -0.75
CA HIS A 198 13.19 3.62 0.02
C HIS A 198 11.87 2.89 -0.28
N LEU A 199 10.76 3.63 -0.42
CA LEU A 199 9.47 3.05 -0.79
C LEU A 199 9.50 2.44 -2.19
N ARG A 200 10.14 3.12 -3.14
CA ARG A 200 10.29 2.64 -4.52
C ARG A 200 11.11 1.36 -4.56
N ALA A 201 12.28 1.36 -3.93
CA ALA A 201 13.12 0.15 -3.79
C ALA A 201 12.36 -0.99 -3.11
N GLY A 202 11.54 -0.68 -2.10
CA GLY A 202 10.71 -1.67 -1.42
C GLY A 202 9.64 -2.28 -2.31
N LEU A 203 8.97 -1.48 -3.13
CA LEU A 203 7.96 -1.98 -4.09
C LEU A 203 8.61 -2.80 -5.22
N GLU A 204 9.75 -2.35 -5.74
CA GLU A 204 10.53 -3.10 -6.73
C GLU A 204 10.99 -4.45 -6.18
N SER A 205 11.51 -4.47 -4.95
CA SER A 205 11.94 -5.71 -4.28
C SER A 205 10.77 -6.68 -4.04
N ILE A 206 9.64 -6.19 -3.57
CA ILE A 206 8.44 -7.01 -3.36
C ILE A 206 7.95 -7.61 -4.67
N ARG A 207 7.94 -6.82 -5.74
CA ARG A 207 7.57 -7.29 -7.08
C ARG A 207 8.52 -8.38 -7.59
N ALA A 208 9.82 -8.20 -7.41
CA ALA A 208 10.80 -9.20 -7.80
C ALA A 208 10.64 -10.50 -7.00
N GLN A 209 10.22 -10.41 -5.73
CA GLN A 209 9.94 -11.57 -4.90
C GLN A 209 8.63 -12.27 -5.29
N SER A 210 7.57 -11.52 -5.59
CA SER A 210 6.28 -12.09 -5.98
C SER A 210 6.36 -12.82 -7.32
N MET A 211 7.11 -12.30 -8.29
CA MET A 211 7.34 -12.96 -9.58
C MET A 211 8.07 -14.30 -9.47
N LYS A 212 8.73 -14.58 -8.34
CA LYS A 212 9.35 -15.89 -8.06
C LYS A 212 8.40 -16.88 -7.39
N LEU A 213 7.24 -16.40 -6.94
CA LEU A 213 6.25 -17.19 -6.20
C LEU A 213 5.05 -17.57 -7.07
N ASP A 214 4.88 -16.91 -8.21
CA ASP A 214 4.00 -17.32 -9.31
C ASP A 214 4.66 -18.44 -10.13
#